data_AF-A0A7V0Q4Y6-F1
#
_entry.id   AF-A0A7V0Q4Y6-F1
#
_cell.length_a   1.000
_cell.length_b   1.000
_cell.length_c   1.000
_cell.angle_alpha   90.00
_cell.angle_beta   90.00
_cell.angle_gamma   90.00
#
_symmetry.space_group_name_H-M   'P 1'
#
loop_
_entity.id
_entity.type
_entity.pdbx_description
1 polymer ?
#
loop_
_entity_poly.entity_id
_entity_poly.type
_entity_poly.pdbx_seq_one_letter_code
_entity_poly.pdbx_strand_id
1 'polypeptide(L)'
;MEGRGRFAGVIVLFLFAAACSPAATLLTATPPSLSTSTPATTATSASVTTTTSMPATTTTTVPPLPADLVLTNGRVITADVGFTIADAVAITGGDIVAVGTSEDLAVRVGPETVVVELDGRALLPGFVDPHTHALQRYTYLPDFDAMRAGQGDLLAGGVTTIGSPNVKPDDLVGFEAFEAAGDVIVRDHLYVTYDDECGDRPYGDYYLEQEFSHDPELRQTVAGVKVFTDGGVCNAPAFSVRYPDTVPQRLKDRGFVGNGDLYVTVGEVATVVGQVDAAGGITVIHAIGDLGIRVALDGLA
;
A
#
# COMPACT_ATOMS: atom_id res chain seq x y z
N MET A 1 14.86 -35.77 -10.90
CA MET A 1 13.64 -35.29 -10.23
C MET A 1 14.08 -34.31 -9.17
N GLU A 2 14.07 -33.03 -9.54
CA GLU A 2 14.42 -31.88 -8.70
C GLU A 2 13.30 -31.56 -7.71
N GLY A 3 13.70 -31.03 -6.55
CA GLY A 3 12.81 -30.46 -5.54
C GLY A 3 13.63 -29.72 -4.50
N ARG A 4 14.22 -28.59 -4.88
CA ARG A 4 14.95 -27.69 -3.97
C ARG A 4 13.95 -26.82 -3.21
N GLY A 5 13.98 -26.93 -1.88
CA GLY A 5 13.24 -26.06 -0.97
C GLY A 5 13.73 -24.61 -1.01
N ARG A 6 12.82 -23.69 -0.69
CA ARG A 6 13.12 -22.29 -0.44
C ARG A 6 12.73 -21.96 1.00
N PHE A 7 13.74 -21.62 1.80
CA PHE A 7 13.59 -20.87 3.05
C PHE A 7 13.23 -19.42 2.71
N ALA A 8 12.26 -18.84 3.41
CA ALA A 8 12.02 -17.40 3.43
C ALA A 8 12.37 -16.90 4.84
N GLY A 9 13.32 -15.97 4.89
CA GLY A 9 13.89 -15.42 6.12
C GLY A 9 13.04 -14.32 6.72
N VAL A 10 13.10 -14.26 8.05
CA VAL A 10 12.63 -13.19 8.93
C VAL A 10 13.50 -11.94 8.72
N ILE A 11 12.88 -10.77 8.57
CA ILE A 11 13.57 -9.47 8.67
C ILE A 11 12.88 -8.64 9.74
N VAL A 12 13.64 -8.30 10.78
CA VAL A 12 13.33 -7.34 11.85
C VAL A 12 14.19 -6.11 11.57
N LEU A 13 13.64 -4.89 11.63
CA LEU A 13 14.46 -3.68 11.68
C LEU A 13 13.83 -2.52 12.47
N PHE A 14 14.68 -1.82 13.22
CA PHE A 14 14.43 -0.73 14.17
C PHE A 14 14.53 0.69 13.53
N LEU A 15 13.85 1.65 14.18
CA LEU A 15 13.83 3.12 14.02
C LEU A 15 15.18 3.83 13.79
N PHE A 16 15.17 5.00 13.10
CA PHE A 16 15.58 6.32 13.66
C PHE A 16 15.17 7.52 12.77
N ALA A 17 14.88 8.65 13.41
CA ALA A 17 14.34 9.92 12.88
C ALA A 17 15.39 10.92 12.37
N ALA A 18 15.01 11.85 11.47
CA ALA A 18 15.37 13.29 11.51
C ALA A 18 14.73 14.13 10.38
N ALA A 19 14.33 15.35 10.75
CA ALA A 19 13.61 16.41 10.02
C ALA A 19 14.35 17.09 8.85
N CYS A 20 13.59 17.66 7.88
CA CYS A 20 13.67 19.09 7.48
C CYS A 20 12.65 19.49 6.37
N SER A 21 12.05 20.69 6.51
CA SER A 21 11.29 21.48 5.50
C SER A 21 12.21 22.11 4.42
N PRO A 22 11.76 22.83 3.34
CA PRO A 22 10.48 23.58 3.16
C PRO A 22 9.82 23.63 1.74
N ALA A 23 8.56 24.10 1.73
CA ALA A 23 7.82 24.99 0.80
C ALA A 23 8.08 25.03 -0.73
N ALA A 24 7.00 24.87 -1.53
CA ALA A 24 6.78 25.58 -2.79
C ALA A 24 5.28 25.68 -3.16
N THR A 25 4.89 26.85 -3.68
CA THR A 25 3.54 27.30 -4.05
C THR A 25 3.13 26.80 -5.45
N LEU A 26 1.90 26.29 -5.61
CA LEU A 26 1.31 25.95 -6.92
C LEU A 26 0.54 27.12 -7.55
N LEU A 27 0.69 27.30 -8.86
CA LEU A 27 -0.23 28.06 -9.72
C LEU A 27 -1.13 27.10 -10.49
N THR A 28 -2.41 27.44 -10.58
CA THR A 28 -3.46 26.71 -11.30
C THR A 28 -3.68 27.27 -12.71
N ALA A 29 -4.06 26.40 -13.66
CA ALA A 29 -4.58 26.80 -14.96
C ALA A 29 -5.78 25.93 -15.38
N THR A 30 -6.79 26.57 -15.96
CA THR A 30 -8.10 26.01 -16.36
C THR A 30 -8.12 25.66 -17.85
N PRO A 31 -8.77 24.57 -18.30
CA PRO A 31 -8.76 24.17 -19.71
C PRO A 31 -9.93 24.78 -20.53
N PRO A 32 -9.80 24.90 -21.87
CA PRO A 32 -10.86 25.35 -22.76
C PRO A 32 -11.65 24.21 -23.43
N SER A 33 -12.88 24.53 -23.83
CA SER A 33 -13.93 23.66 -24.40
C SER A 33 -13.81 23.40 -25.91
N LEU A 34 -14.23 22.20 -26.34
CA LEU A 34 -14.26 21.73 -27.73
C LEU A 34 -15.59 22.05 -28.44
N SER A 35 -15.50 22.39 -29.74
CA SER A 35 -16.64 22.52 -30.65
C SER A 35 -16.57 21.45 -31.73
N THR A 36 -17.68 20.74 -31.96
CA THR A 36 -17.84 19.70 -32.98
C THR A 36 -18.57 20.23 -34.21
N SER A 37 -18.09 19.92 -35.41
CA SER A 37 -18.86 20.09 -36.66
C SER A 37 -18.89 18.78 -37.46
N THR A 38 -20.10 18.36 -37.79
CA THR A 38 -20.45 17.22 -38.65
C THR A 38 -20.28 17.56 -40.14
N PRO A 39 -19.85 16.63 -41.02
CA PRO A 39 -20.02 16.81 -42.46
C PRO A 39 -21.15 15.96 -43.03
N ALA A 40 -21.78 16.51 -44.07
CA ALA A 40 -22.86 15.94 -44.85
C ALA A 40 -22.36 15.00 -45.97
N THR A 41 -23.16 13.98 -46.25
CA THR A 41 -22.92 12.91 -47.22
C THR A 41 -23.40 13.29 -48.62
N THR A 42 -22.57 13.04 -49.65
CA THR A 42 -23.05 12.91 -51.03
C THR A 42 -22.36 11.72 -51.69
N ALA A 43 -23.15 10.75 -52.15
CA ALA A 43 -22.67 9.55 -52.84
C ALA A 43 -22.64 9.77 -54.36
N THR A 44 -21.59 9.28 -55.02
CA THR A 44 -21.56 9.11 -56.48
C THR A 44 -20.80 7.83 -56.80
N SER A 45 -21.46 6.91 -57.50
CA SER A 45 -20.89 5.63 -57.93
C SER A 45 -20.10 5.79 -59.23
N ALA A 46 -18.88 5.28 -59.26
CA ALA A 46 -18.14 5.00 -60.48
C ALA A 46 -17.41 3.66 -60.33
N SER A 47 -17.68 2.74 -61.26
CA SER A 47 -16.99 1.44 -61.34
C SER A 47 -15.66 1.62 -62.06
N VAL A 48 -14.56 1.26 -61.39
CA VAL A 48 -13.22 1.22 -61.97
C VAL A 48 -12.64 -0.18 -61.75
N THR A 49 -12.40 -0.88 -62.85
CA THR A 49 -11.62 -2.13 -62.89
C THR A 49 -10.15 -1.78 -62.71
N THR A 50 -9.54 -2.21 -61.59
CA THR A 50 -8.10 -2.06 -61.37
C THR A 50 -7.50 -3.34 -60.80
N THR A 51 -6.39 -3.73 -61.43
CA THR A 51 -5.55 -4.88 -61.15
C THR A 51 -5.06 -4.89 -59.70
N THR A 52 -5.27 -6.00 -59.00
CA THR A 52 -4.85 -6.20 -57.61
C THR A 52 -3.33 -6.22 -57.48
N SER A 53 -2.73 -5.06 -57.23
CA SER A 53 -1.50 -4.96 -56.44
C SER A 53 -1.93 -4.73 -55.00
N MET A 54 -1.56 -5.62 -54.08
CA MET A 54 -1.84 -5.41 -52.66
C MET A 54 -1.16 -4.10 -52.22
N PRO A 55 -1.90 -3.12 -51.70
CA PRO A 55 -1.28 -1.98 -51.05
C PRO A 55 -0.59 -2.51 -49.79
N ALA A 56 0.70 -2.23 -49.64
CA ALA A 56 1.36 -2.40 -48.36
C ALA A 56 0.54 -1.60 -47.34
N THR A 57 -0.04 -2.30 -46.36
CA THR A 57 -0.73 -1.65 -45.25
C THR A 57 0.34 -0.92 -44.45
N THR A 58 0.58 0.35 -44.78
CA THR A 58 1.20 1.29 -43.85
C THR A 58 0.25 1.39 -42.68
N THR A 59 0.51 0.60 -41.64
CA THR A 59 -0.07 0.79 -40.32
C THR A 59 0.34 2.19 -39.90
N THR A 60 -0.58 3.15 -39.98
CA THR A 60 -0.35 4.48 -39.40
C THR A 60 -0.30 4.27 -37.89
N THR A 61 0.89 4.05 -37.35
CA THR A 61 1.11 4.01 -35.91
C THR A 61 0.77 5.40 -35.40
N VAL A 62 -0.40 5.54 -34.79
CA VAL A 62 -0.75 6.77 -34.07
C VAL A 62 0.33 6.95 -33.00
N PRO A 63 1.07 8.06 -33.01
CA PRO A 63 2.11 8.29 -32.00
C PRO A 63 1.44 8.25 -30.63
N PRO A 64 2.09 7.63 -29.63
CA PRO A 64 1.53 7.55 -28.29
C PRO A 64 1.28 8.95 -27.73
N LEU A 65 0.24 9.08 -26.90
CA LEU A 65 -0.08 10.34 -26.25
C LEU A 65 1.11 10.84 -25.40
N PRO A 66 1.37 12.16 -25.40
CA PRO A 66 2.34 12.77 -24.50
C PRO A 66 2.05 12.43 -23.03
N ALA A 67 3.12 12.29 -22.24
CA ALA A 67 3.04 12.07 -20.80
C ALA A 67 3.04 13.40 -20.03
N ASP A 68 2.61 13.37 -18.76
CA ASP A 68 2.66 14.54 -17.88
C ASP A 68 4.08 14.75 -17.34
N LEU A 69 4.75 13.64 -16.99
CA LEU A 69 6.11 13.60 -16.45
C LEU A 69 6.91 12.48 -17.12
N VAL A 70 8.14 12.77 -17.53
CA VAL A 70 9.12 11.77 -17.97
C VAL A 70 10.38 11.92 -17.14
N LEU A 71 10.78 10.86 -16.44
CA LEU A 71 12.04 10.78 -15.73
C LEU A 71 13.03 10.04 -16.62
N THR A 72 14.17 10.65 -16.94
CA THR A 72 15.17 10.14 -17.90
C THR A 72 16.54 9.96 -17.26
N ASN A 73 17.44 9.27 -17.95
CA ASN A 73 18.84 9.08 -17.56
C ASN A 73 19.00 8.57 -16.12
N GLY A 74 18.13 7.65 -15.71
CA GLY A 74 18.16 7.02 -14.40
C GLY A 74 18.63 5.57 -14.44
N ARG A 75 18.61 4.94 -13.27
CA ARG A 75 18.58 3.48 -13.12
C ARG A 75 17.24 3.12 -12.48
N VAL A 76 16.23 2.91 -13.32
CA VAL A 76 14.87 2.60 -12.92
C VAL A 76 14.76 1.12 -12.60
N ILE A 77 14.64 0.80 -11.32
CA ILE A 77 14.49 -0.58 -10.83
C ILE A 77 13.00 -0.88 -10.77
N THR A 78 12.48 -1.73 -11.67
CA THR A 78 11.03 -1.98 -11.78
C THR A 78 10.49 -2.91 -10.69
N ALA A 79 11.36 -3.73 -10.09
CA ALA A 79 10.99 -4.81 -9.19
C ALA A 79 9.96 -5.80 -9.78
N ASP A 80 9.94 -5.94 -11.12
CA ASP A 80 9.20 -7.00 -11.78
C ASP A 80 9.84 -8.39 -11.56
N VAL A 81 9.21 -9.44 -12.07
CA VAL A 81 9.69 -10.83 -11.94
C VAL A 81 11.12 -11.02 -12.49
N GLY A 82 11.52 -10.20 -13.47
CA GLY A 82 12.85 -10.23 -14.08
C GLY A 82 13.88 -9.34 -13.38
N PHE A 83 13.47 -8.52 -12.41
CA PHE A 83 14.25 -7.42 -11.85
C PHE A 83 14.84 -6.51 -12.94
N THR A 84 14.00 -6.12 -13.90
CA THR A 84 14.42 -5.24 -15.00
C THR A 84 14.97 -3.92 -14.47
N ILE A 85 16.07 -3.47 -15.08
CA ILE A 85 16.63 -2.13 -14.89
C ILE A 85 16.51 -1.39 -16.21
N ALA A 86 15.79 -0.26 -16.20
CA ALA A 86 15.57 0.61 -17.33
C ALA A 86 16.18 2.00 -17.08
N ASP A 87 16.14 2.87 -18.08
CA ASP A 87 16.75 4.20 -17.98
C ASP A 87 15.71 5.31 -17.71
N ALA A 88 14.45 5.07 -18.07
CA ALA A 88 13.42 6.09 -18.02
C ALA A 88 12.02 5.52 -17.71
N VAL A 89 11.15 6.40 -17.18
CA VAL A 89 9.73 6.14 -16.94
C VAL A 89 8.89 7.34 -17.38
N ALA A 90 7.73 7.08 -17.98
CA ALA A 90 6.73 8.08 -18.35
C ALA A 90 5.46 7.90 -17.53
N ILE A 91 4.91 9.01 -17.04
CA ILE A 91 3.80 9.05 -16.07
C ILE A 91 2.69 9.95 -16.62
N THR A 92 1.45 9.48 -16.55
CA THR A 92 0.23 10.25 -16.88
C THR A 92 -0.82 10.01 -15.81
N GLY A 93 -1.43 11.07 -15.29
CA GLY A 93 -2.51 10.96 -14.30
C GLY A 93 -2.14 10.26 -12.99
N GLY A 94 -0.84 10.14 -12.69
CA GLY A 94 -0.34 9.37 -11.53
C GLY A 94 0.06 7.93 -11.85
N ASP A 95 -0.24 7.43 -13.06
CA ASP A 95 0.09 6.08 -13.50
C ASP A 95 1.35 6.04 -14.36
N ILE A 96 2.12 4.96 -14.21
CA ILE A 96 3.25 4.67 -15.09
C ILE A 96 2.70 4.11 -16.42
N VAL A 97 2.86 4.86 -17.50
CA VAL A 97 2.34 4.51 -18.83
C VAL A 97 3.40 3.92 -19.78
N ALA A 98 4.69 4.04 -19.43
CA ALA A 98 5.79 3.39 -20.13
C ALA A 98 7.06 3.33 -19.27
N VAL A 99 7.86 2.28 -19.47
CA VAL A 99 9.22 2.11 -18.92
C VAL A 99 10.12 1.65 -20.04
N GLY A 100 11.33 2.19 -20.16
CA GLY A 100 12.25 1.85 -21.26
C GLY A 100 13.55 2.64 -21.23
N THR A 101 14.22 2.74 -22.38
CA THR A 101 15.37 3.63 -22.51
C THR A 101 14.91 5.09 -22.60
N SER A 102 15.82 6.04 -22.33
CA SER A 102 15.50 7.47 -22.48
C SER A 102 15.17 7.83 -23.94
N GLU A 103 15.77 7.15 -24.91
CA GLU A 103 15.48 7.32 -26.34
C GLU A 103 14.07 6.80 -26.69
N ASP A 104 13.70 5.61 -26.18
CA ASP A 104 12.38 5.03 -26.42
C ASP A 104 11.24 5.93 -25.92
N LEU A 105 11.47 6.63 -24.80
CA LEU A 105 10.47 7.48 -24.17
C LEU A 105 10.45 8.92 -24.71
N ALA A 106 11.38 9.30 -25.61
CA ALA A 106 11.38 10.63 -26.23
C ALA A 106 10.09 10.92 -27.01
N VAL A 107 9.46 9.88 -27.57
CA VAL A 107 8.15 9.99 -28.26
C VAL A 107 7.01 10.41 -27.33
N ARG A 108 7.17 10.25 -26.00
CA ARG A 108 6.17 10.64 -24.99
C ARG A 108 6.34 12.09 -24.53
N VAL A 109 7.36 12.81 -25.01
CA VAL A 109 7.60 14.21 -24.61
C VAL A 109 6.84 15.14 -25.54
N GLY A 110 5.87 15.86 -24.97
CA GLY A 110 5.10 16.92 -25.63
C GLY A 110 5.39 18.30 -25.05
N PRO A 111 4.72 19.36 -25.57
CA PRO A 111 4.95 20.74 -25.13
C PRO A 111 4.67 21.02 -23.64
N GLU A 112 3.80 20.23 -23.02
CA GLU A 112 3.41 20.35 -21.60
C GLU A 112 4.08 19.32 -20.70
N THR A 113 4.83 18.37 -21.27
CA THR A 113 5.50 17.31 -20.51
C THR A 113 6.64 17.90 -19.68
N VAL A 114 6.64 17.60 -18.39
CA VAL A 114 7.79 17.88 -17.52
C VAL A 114 8.82 16.77 -17.72
N VAL A 115 10.05 17.13 -18.07
CA VAL A 115 11.16 16.17 -18.20
C VAL A 115 12.15 16.41 -17.06
N VAL A 116 12.49 15.35 -16.33
CA VAL A 116 13.45 15.39 -15.22
C VAL A 116 14.57 14.39 -15.50
N GLU A 117 15.77 14.92 -15.67
CA GLU A 117 17.00 14.13 -15.76
C GLU A 117 17.42 13.64 -14.37
N LEU A 118 17.62 12.33 -14.23
CA LEU A 118 17.98 11.71 -12.95
C LEU A 118 19.50 11.65 -12.73
N ASP A 119 20.32 12.09 -13.68
CA ASP A 119 21.79 12.12 -13.59
C ASP A 119 22.43 10.78 -13.16
N GLY A 120 21.90 9.66 -13.67
CA GLY A 120 22.33 8.30 -13.36
C GLY A 120 21.94 7.78 -11.96
N ARG A 121 21.12 8.54 -11.22
CA ARG A 121 20.58 8.13 -9.92
C ARG A 121 19.58 6.98 -10.09
N ALA A 122 19.43 6.20 -9.02
CA ALA A 122 18.44 5.13 -9.01
C ALA A 122 17.04 5.68 -8.73
N LEU A 123 16.06 5.16 -9.46
CA LEU A 123 14.64 5.32 -9.18
C LEU A 123 14.11 3.95 -8.69
N LEU A 124 13.43 3.97 -7.55
CA LEU A 124 12.89 2.79 -6.87
C LEU A 124 11.38 2.93 -6.74
N PRO A 125 10.63 1.82 -6.64
CA PRO A 125 9.25 1.86 -6.15
C PRO A 125 9.21 2.49 -4.76
N GLY A 126 8.16 3.26 -4.48
CA GLY A 126 7.93 3.77 -3.13
C GLY A 126 7.83 2.63 -2.12
N PHE A 127 8.39 2.82 -0.92
CA PHE A 127 8.39 1.77 0.09
C PHE A 127 7.00 1.59 0.70
N VAL A 128 6.73 0.34 1.08
CA VAL A 128 5.52 -0.07 1.80
C VAL A 128 5.93 -0.48 3.20
N ASP A 129 5.37 0.18 4.22
CA ASP A 129 5.47 -0.25 5.61
C ASP A 129 4.16 -0.95 6.03
N PRO A 130 4.11 -2.29 6.04
CA PRO A 130 2.86 -3.01 6.26
C PRO A 130 2.36 -2.95 7.71
N HIS A 131 3.14 -2.39 8.64
CA HIS A 131 2.79 -2.40 10.06
C HIS A 131 3.42 -1.21 10.79
N THR A 132 2.66 -0.12 10.88
CA THR A 132 3.09 1.08 11.59
C THR A 132 1.94 1.74 12.33
N HIS A 133 2.26 2.50 13.38
CA HIS A 133 1.31 3.32 14.13
C HIS A 133 1.63 4.82 13.96
N ALA A 134 2.25 5.19 12.84
CA ALA A 134 2.79 6.54 12.60
C ALA A 134 1.72 7.63 12.69
N LEU A 135 0.53 7.38 12.14
CA LEU A 135 -0.60 8.32 12.11
C LEU A 135 -1.62 8.07 13.23
N GLN A 136 -1.88 6.79 13.55
CA GLN A 136 -2.90 6.39 14.52
C GLN A 136 -2.75 7.07 15.88
N ARG A 137 -1.52 7.30 16.35
CA ARG A 137 -1.26 7.97 17.63
C ARG A 137 -1.73 9.43 17.70
N TYR A 138 -2.22 10.01 16.61
CA TYR A 138 -2.61 11.41 16.48
C TYR A 138 -4.08 11.61 16.11
N THR A 139 -4.85 10.54 15.92
CA THR A 139 -6.27 10.56 15.51
C THR A 139 -7.17 11.38 16.42
N TYR A 140 -6.82 11.49 17.71
CA TYR A 140 -7.54 12.24 18.73
C TYR A 140 -7.05 13.68 18.93
N LEU A 141 -6.01 14.11 18.22
CA LEU A 141 -5.50 15.47 18.32
C LEU A 141 -6.29 16.42 17.41
N PRO A 142 -6.52 17.68 17.84
CA PRO A 142 -7.20 18.66 17.00
C PRO A 142 -6.35 19.05 15.78
N ASP A 143 -7.02 19.58 14.76
CA ASP A 143 -6.44 20.28 13.60
C ASP A 143 -5.52 19.46 12.67
N PHE A 144 -5.26 18.19 12.97
CA PHE A 144 -4.50 17.22 12.16
C PHE A 144 -3.03 17.56 11.85
N ASP A 145 -2.45 18.59 12.45
CA ASP A 145 -1.07 19.00 12.19
C ASP A 145 -0.05 17.89 12.44
N ALA A 146 -0.24 17.10 13.50
CA ALA A 146 0.61 15.97 13.80
C ALA A 146 0.48 14.83 12.77
N MET A 147 -0.71 14.61 12.21
CA MET A 147 -0.92 13.64 11.13
C MET A 147 -0.27 14.11 9.83
N ARG A 148 -0.42 15.39 9.46
CA ARG A 148 0.28 15.99 8.31
C ARG A 148 1.80 15.86 8.44
N ALA A 149 2.34 16.18 9.61
CA ALA A 149 3.77 16.02 9.89
C ALA A 149 4.21 14.55 9.80
N GLY A 150 3.44 13.62 10.37
CA GLY A 150 3.73 12.19 10.31
C GLY A 150 3.78 11.63 8.89
N GLN A 151 2.89 12.08 8.00
CA GLN A 151 2.96 11.74 6.57
C GLN A 151 4.22 12.31 5.91
N GLY A 152 4.61 13.54 6.26
CA GLY A 152 5.86 14.14 5.80
C GLY A 152 7.09 13.32 6.19
N ASP A 153 7.13 12.83 7.43
CA ASP A 153 8.22 11.98 7.92
C ASP A 153 8.29 10.63 7.17
N LEU A 154 7.13 10.01 6.88
CA LEU A 154 7.05 8.79 6.09
C LEU A 154 7.58 9.01 4.66
N LEU A 155 7.10 10.06 3.99
CA LEU A 155 7.48 10.40 2.62
C LEU A 155 8.96 10.78 2.51
N ALA A 156 9.51 11.48 3.51
CA ALA A 156 10.94 11.79 3.56
C ALA A 156 11.82 10.53 3.66
N GLY A 157 11.29 9.46 4.29
CA GLY A 157 11.89 8.13 4.30
C GLY A 157 11.63 7.30 3.04
N GLY A 158 10.86 7.82 2.09
CA GLY A 158 10.44 7.12 0.87
C GLY A 158 9.28 6.15 1.05
N VAL A 159 8.60 6.16 2.21
CA VAL A 159 7.42 5.33 2.47
C VAL A 159 6.19 6.02 1.90
N THR A 160 5.56 5.39 0.91
CA THR A 160 4.38 5.94 0.21
C THR A 160 3.09 5.20 0.52
N THR A 161 3.21 4.00 1.11
CA THR A 161 2.06 3.19 1.54
C THR A 161 2.34 2.62 2.92
N ILE A 162 1.33 2.64 3.79
CA ILE A 162 1.40 2.09 5.13
C ILE A 162 0.22 1.16 5.42
N GLY A 163 0.42 0.22 6.35
CA GLY A 163 -0.64 -0.52 7.01
C GLY A 163 -0.72 -0.10 8.47
N SER A 164 -1.89 0.36 8.90
CA SER A 164 -2.17 0.81 10.26
C SER A 164 -2.97 -0.27 11.01
N PRO A 165 -2.35 -1.13 11.82
CA PRO A 165 -3.04 -2.19 12.51
C PRO A 165 -3.66 -1.73 13.83
N ASN A 166 -4.61 -2.51 14.33
CA ASN A 166 -5.24 -2.30 15.64
C ASN A 166 -5.96 -0.94 15.73
N VAL A 167 -6.61 -0.53 14.65
CA VAL A 167 -7.42 0.70 14.62
C VAL A 167 -8.67 0.47 15.47
N LYS A 168 -8.78 1.23 16.57
CA LYS A 168 -9.94 1.18 17.46
C LYS A 168 -11.07 2.05 16.89
N PRO A 169 -12.34 1.88 17.28
CA PRO A 169 -13.44 2.71 16.78
C PRO A 169 -13.19 4.21 16.92
N ASP A 170 -12.62 4.65 18.04
CA ASP A 170 -12.28 6.07 18.26
C ASP A 170 -11.15 6.55 17.33
N ASP A 171 -10.21 5.68 16.97
CA ASP A 171 -9.16 6.00 15.99
C ASP A 171 -9.76 6.17 14.59
N LEU A 172 -10.71 5.30 14.23
CA LEU A 172 -11.34 5.31 12.91
C LEU A 172 -12.07 6.64 12.67
N VAL A 173 -12.77 7.17 13.67
CA VAL A 173 -13.39 8.50 13.59
C VAL A 173 -12.37 9.59 13.25
N GLY A 174 -11.17 9.53 13.83
CA GLY A 174 -10.09 10.47 13.54
C GLY A 174 -9.55 10.32 12.12
N PHE A 175 -9.35 9.09 11.66
CA PHE A 175 -8.93 8.80 10.28
C PHE A 175 -9.97 9.25 9.24
N GLU A 176 -11.25 8.97 9.47
CA GLU A 176 -12.34 9.42 8.60
C GLU A 176 -12.42 10.95 8.53
N ALA A 177 -12.25 11.63 9.67
CA ALA A 177 -12.24 13.08 9.71
C ALA A 177 -11.01 13.67 8.98
N PHE A 178 -9.86 13.01 9.06
CA PHE A 178 -8.65 13.42 8.35
C PHE A 178 -8.77 13.23 6.83
N GLU A 179 -9.38 12.12 6.41
CA GLU A 179 -9.71 11.88 5.00
C GLU A 179 -10.73 12.88 4.47
N ALA A 180 -11.80 13.16 5.22
CA ALA A 180 -12.81 14.16 4.87
C ALA A 180 -12.23 15.58 4.73
N ALA A 181 -11.13 15.89 5.42
CA ALA A 181 -10.41 17.15 5.26
C ALA A 181 -9.59 17.21 3.95
N GLY A 182 -9.41 16.09 3.24
CA GLY A 182 -8.64 16.02 1.99
C GLY A 182 -7.13 16.03 2.21
N ASP A 183 -6.66 15.69 3.41
CA ASP A 183 -5.26 15.82 3.83
C ASP A 183 -4.45 14.52 3.71
N VAL A 184 -5.07 13.40 3.31
CA VAL A 184 -4.39 12.11 3.17
C VAL A 184 -3.60 12.06 1.85
N ILE A 185 -2.28 11.94 1.97
CA ILE A 185 -1.34 11.88 0.84
C ILE A 185 -0.53 10.57 0.81
N VAL A 186 -0.26 9.95 1.95
CA VAL A 186 0.27 8.58 2.03
C VAL A 186 -0.88 7.60 1.88
N ARG A 187 -0.72 6.51 1.13
CA ARG A 187 -1.76 5.47 1.07
C ARG A 187 -1.79 4.70 2.39
N ASP A 188 -2.93 4.61 3.06
CA ASP A 188 -3.08 3.95 4.36
C ASP A 188 -4.14 2.84 4.30
N HIS A 189 -3.73 1.63 4.66
CA HIS A 189 -4.61 0.48 4.82
C HIS A 189 -4.88 0.27 6.31
N LEU A 190 -6.09 0.58 6.75
CA LEU A 190 -6.53 0.48 8.13
C LEU A 190 -6.99 -0.95 8.43
N TYR A 191 -6.50 -1.53 9.53
CA TYR A 191 -6.97 -2.82 10.03
C TYR A 191 -7.63 -2.64 11.39
N VAL A 192 -8.96 -2.72 11.42
CA VAL A 192 -9.74 -2.55 12.65
C VAL A 192 -9.50 -3.70 13.63
N THR A 193 -9.57 -3.41 14.92
CA THR A 193 -9.31 -4.39 15.98
C THR A 193 -10.40 -5.48 16.08
N TYR A 194 -9.99 -6.73 16.25
CA TYR A 194 -10.83 -7.84 16.75
C TYR A 194 -10.73 -7.95 18.28
N ASP A 195 -9.49 -7.91 18.76
CA ASP A 195 -9.04 -7.86 20.14
C ASP A 195 -7.88 -6.86 20.25
N ASP A 196 -7.66 -6.35 21.46
CA ASP A 196 -6.60 -5.39 21.72
C ASP A 196 -5.26 -6.06 22.03
N GLU A 197 -4.22 -5.25 22.14
CA GLU A 197 -2.84 -5.68 22.43
C GLU A 197 -2.66 -6.39 23.79
N CYS A 198 -3.70 -6.37 24.64
CA CYS A 198 -3.77 -7.03 25.93
C CYS A 198 -4.62 -8.32 25.89
N GLY A 199 -5.25 -8.64 24.76
CA GLY A 199 -6.12 -9.81 24.59
C GLY A 199 -7.57 -9.57 25.01
N ASP A 200 -7.95 -8.32 25.27
CA ASP A 200 -9.32 -7.95 25.62
C ASP A 200 -10.14 -7.65 24.35
N ARG A 201 -11.46 -7.88 24.42
CA ARG A 201 -12.41 -7.59 23.32
C ARG A 201 -13.43 -6.51 23.70
N PRO A 202 -13.00 -5.27 23.99
CA PRO A 202 -13.90 -4.23 24.47
C PRO A 202 -14.94 -3.80 23.43
N TYR A 203 -14.67 -4.03 22.15
CA TYR A 203 -15.53 -3.65 21.03
C TYR A 203 -16.33 -4.82 20.42
N GLY A 204 -16.25 -6.02 21.03
CA GLY A 204 -16.99 -7.19 20.56
C GLY A 204 -16.78 -7.49 19.08
N ASP A 205 -17.87 -7.62 18.33
CA ASP A 205 -17.85 -7.95 16.91
C ASP A 205 -17.96 -6.73 15.98
N TYR A 206 -17.56 -5.54 16.44
CA TYR A 206 -17.56 -4.29 15.66
C TYR A 206 -16.89 -4.40 14.28
N TYR A 207 -15.89 -5.26 14.14
CA TYR A 207 -15.21 -5.52 12.87
C TYR A 207 -16.15 -6.09 11.78
N LEU A 208 -17.26 -6.74 12.16
CA LEU A 208 -18.27 -7.24 11.21
C LEU A 208 -19.16 -6.12 10.63
N GLU A 209 -19.11 -4.93 11.22
CA GLU A 209 -19.88 -3.77 10.76
C GLU A 209 -19.15 -3.00 9.64
N GLN A 210 -17.89 -3.36 9.35
CA GLN A 210 -17.04 -2.65 8.40
C GLN A 210 -17.24 -3.12 6.96
N GLU A 211 -17.10 -2.19 6.02
CA GLU A 211 -16.99 -2.49 4.59
C GLU A 211 -15.51 -2.44 4.19
N PHE A 212 -14.98 -3.56 3.70
CA PHE A 212 -13.58 -3.65 3.31
C PHE A 212 -13.35 -3.21 1.87
N SER A 213 -12.32 -2.39 1.65
CA SER A 213 -11.93 -1.93 0.31
C SER A 213 -10.42 -2.07 0.08
N HIS A 214 -10.10 -2.45 -1.16
CA HIS A 214 -8.75 -2.55 -1.70
C HIS A 214 -8.62 -1.73 -3.00
N ASP A 215 -9.48 -0.72 -3.17
CA ASP A 215 -9.46 0.14 -4.35
C ASP A 215 -8.14 0.95 -4.39
N PRO A 216 -7.29 0.77 -5.42
CA PRO A 216 -6.01 1.47 -5.51
C PRO A 216 -6.16 2.99 -5.69
N GLU A 217 -7.33 3.47 -6.12
CA GLU A 217 -7.62 4.90 -6.29
C GLU A 217 -7.84 5.61 -4.95
N LEU A 218 -8.18 4.87 -3.90
CA LEU A 218 -8.37 5.42 -2.56
C LEU A 218 -7.03 5.59 -1.86
N ARG A 219 -6.91 6.72 -1.15
CA ARG A 219 -5.75 7.02 -0.30
C ARG A 219 -5.87 6.39 1.07
N GLN A 220 -7.07 6.15 1.56
CA GLN A 220 -7.31 5.49 2.83
C GLN A 220 -8.43 4.49 2.65
N THR A 221 -8.25 3.28 3.18
CA THR A 221 -9.32 2.27 3.19
C THR A 221 -9.30 1.48 4.49
N VAL A 222 -10.47 1.05 4.94
CA VAL A 222 -10.53 -0.08 5.88
C VAL A 222 -10.25 -1.35 5.06
N ALA A 223 -9.05 -1.89 5.19
CA ALA A 223 -8.58 -3.02 4.39
C ALA A 223 -8.86 -4.37 5.06
N GLY A 224 -9.11 -4.38 6.37
CA GLY A 224 -9.37 -5.62 7.07
C GLY A 224 -9.32 -5.52 8.58
N VAL A 225 -8.88 -6.61 9.22
CA VAL A 225 -8.99 -6.80 10.67
C VAL A 225 -7.65 -7.23 11.27
N LYS A 226 -7.32 -6.67 12.43
CA LYS A 226 -6.16 -7.03 13.25
C LYS A 226 -6.58 -7.95 14.40
N VAL A 227 -5.89 -9.08 14.52
CA VAL A 227 -6.09 -10.08 15.59
C VAL A 227 -4.78 -10.28 16.36
N PHE A 228 -4.84 -10.51 17.67
CA PHE A 228 -3.71 -10.88 18.52
C PHE A 228 -3.85 -12.33 19.02
N THR A 229 -2.91 -13.19 18.62
CA THR A 229 -2.90 -14.57 19.16
C THR A 229 -2.27 -14.67 20.53
N ASP A 230 -1.31 -13.79 20.83
CA ASP A 230 -0.54 -13.83 22.06
C ASP A 230 -0.07 -12.45 22.52
N GLY A 231 0.59 -12.43 23.69
CA GLY A 231 1.16 -11.22 24.25
C GLY A 231 2.36 -10.64 23.49
N GLY A 232 2.98 -9.63 24.08
CA GLY A 232 4.12 -8.90 23.52
C GLY A 232 4.20 -7.47 24.02
N VAL A 233 3.05 -6.81 24.08
CA VAL A 233 2.93 -5.43 24.59
C VAL A 233 2.50 -5.44 26.04
N CYS A 234 1.27 -5.88 26.35
CA CYS A 234 0.78 -5.92 27.74
C CYS A 234 1.34 -7.14 28.49
N ASN A 235 1.09 -8.33 27.93
CA ASN A 235 1.41 -9.61 28.54
C ASN A 235 2.55 -10.34 27.79
N ALA A 236 2.88 -11.57 28.20
CA ALA A 236 4.00 -12.30 27.63
C ALA A 236 3.61 -13.04 26.33
N PRO A 237 4.49 -13.05 25.32
CA PRO A 237 4.30 -13.91 24.16
C PRO A 237 4.17 -15.39 24.56
N ALA A 238 3.37 -16.14 23.82
CA ALA A 238 3.06 -17.53 24.12
C ALA A 238 4.07 -18.48 23.44
N PHE A 239 4.92 -19.14 24.23
CA PHE A 239 5.91 -20.09 23.74
C PHE A 239 5.54 -21.53 24.12
N SER A 240 5.96 -22.50 23.29
CA SER A 240 5.83 -23.92 23.63
C SER A 240 6.76 -24.35 24.76
N VAL A 241 7.84 -23.61 24.98
CA VAL A 241 8.75 -23.78 26.13
C VAL A 241 8.35 -22.83 27.24
N ARG A 242 8.39 -23.33 28.47
CA ARG A 242 8.04 -22.52 29.64
C ARG A 242 9.10 -21.46 29.94
N TYR A 243 8.65 -20.28 30.33
CA TYR A 243 9.48 -19.27 30.96
C TYR A 243 10.13 -19.84 32.24
N PRO A 244 11.42 -19.61 32.47
CA PRO A 244 12.11 -20.16 33.63
C PRO A 244 11.65 -19.49 34.92
N ASP A 245 11.68 -20.22 36.04
CA ASP A 245 11.30 -19.67 37.35
C ASP A 245 12.21 -18.52 37.81
N THR A 246 13.37 -18.34 37.16
CA THR A 246 14.32 -17.24 37.40
C THR A 246 13.89 -15.91 36.77
N VAL A 247 12.81 -15.86 35.98
CA VAL A 247 12.28 -14.61 35.45
C VAL A 247 11.99 -13.62 36.60
N PRO A 248 12.44 -12.36 36.51
CA PRO A 248 12.18 -11.34 37.54
C PRO A 248 10.68 -11.14 37.81
N GLN A 249 10.30 -10.89 39.06
CA GLN A 249 8.89 -10.75 39.47
C GLN A 249 8.14 -9.71 38.62
N ARG A 250 8.75 -8.57 38.30
CA ARG A 250 8.16 -7.52 37.44
C ARG A 250 7.71 -8.00 36.05
N LEU A 251 8.33 -9.07 35.53
CA LEU A 251 7.94 -9.68 34.26
C LEU A 251 6.89 -10.77 34.50
N LYS A 252 6.99 -11.52 35.60
CA LYS A 252 5.94 -12.45 36.00
C LYS A 252 4.59 -11.77 36.21
N ASP A 253 4.60 -10.56 36.79
CA ASP A 253 3.42 -9.71 36.97
C ASP A 253 2.79 -9.28 35.62
N ARG A 254 3.52 -9.43 34.51
CA ARG A 254 3.08 -9.19 33.13
C ARG A 254 2.92 -10.49 32.33
N GLY A 255 2.66 -11.61 33.00
CA GLY A 255 2.36 -12.88 32.33
C GLY A 255 3.56 -13.71 31.87
N PHE A 256 4.81 -13.30 32.16
CA PHE A 256 6.02 -14.09 31.84
C PHE A 256 6.21 -15.28 32.81
N VAL A 257 5.19 -16.13 32.89
CA VAL A 257 5.07 -17.34 33.70
C VAL A 257 4.53 -18.46 32.85
N GLY A 258 4.80 -19.72 33.22
CA GLY A 258 4.31 -20.86 32.46
C GLY A 258 4.72 -20.74 30.99
N ASN A 259 3.77 -20.78 30.08
CA ASN A 259 3.99 -20.69 28.64
C ASN A 259 3.73 -19.28 28.05
N GLY A 260 3.45 -18.27 28.89
CA GLY A 260 2.97 -16.96 28.45
C GLY A 260 1.46 -16.96 28.19
N ASP A 261 1.01 -15.93 27.48
CA ASP A 261 -0.41 -15.61 27.35
C ASP A 261 -0.87 -15.81 25.91
N LEU A 262 -1.77 -16.77 25.74
CA LEU A 262 -2.47 -17.04 24.48
C LEU A 262 -3.89 -16.49 24.61
N TYR A 263 -4.28 -15.61 23.69
CA TYR A 263 -5.53 -14.85 23.80
C TYR A 263 -6.69 -15.50 23.06
N VAL A 264 -6.42 -16.14 21.93
CA VAL A 264 -7.44 -16.81 21.10
C VAL A 264 -7.10 -18.27 20.85
N THR A 265 -8.13 -19.05 20.54
CA THR A 265 -8.04 -20.44 20.11
C THR A 265 -7.92 -20.55 18.58
N VAL A 266 -7.51 -21.72 18.11
CA VAL A 266 -7.49 -22.06 16.67
C VAL A 266 -8.87 -21.88 16.04
N GLY A 267 -9.94 -22.27 16.74
CA GLY A 267 -11.31 -22.12 16.24
C GLY A 267 -11.76 -20.67 16.12
N GLU A 268 -11.31 -19.80 17.03
CA GLU A 268 -11.59 -18.35 16.96
C GLU A 268 -10.83 -17.71 15.79
N VAL A 269 -9.55 -18.06 15.58
CA VAL A 269 -8.79 -17.62 14.41
C VAL A 269 -9.47 -18.04 13.11
N ALA A 270 -9.83 -19.32 12.99
CA ALA A 270 -10.52 -19.82 11.79
C ALA A 270 -11.86 -19.10 11.55
N THR A 271 -12.58 -18.78 12.62
CA THR A 271 -13.86 -18.05 12.54
C THR A 271 -13.65 -16.63 12.01
N VAL A 272 -12.75 -15.84 12.63
CA VAL A 272 -12.51 -14.45 12.22
C VAL A 272 -11.92 -14.38 10.81
N VAL A 273 -10.97 -15.26 10.47
CA VAL A 273 -10.39 -15.32 9.12
C VAL A 273 -11.47 -15.62 8.09
N GLY A 274 -12.32 -16.62 8.34
CA GLY A 274 -13.40 -16.97 7.43
C GLY A 274 -14.43 -15.86 7.25
N GLN A 275 -14.78 -15.13 8.32
CA GLN A 275 -15.69 -13.99 8.25
C GLN A 275 -15.11 -12.81 7.47
N VAL A 276 -13.84 -12.49 7.71
CA VAL A 276 -13.15 -11.36 7.07
C VAL A 276 -12.89 -11.65 5.60
N ASP A 277 -12.45 -12.86 5.25
CA ASP A 277 -12.26 -13.30 3.86
C ASP A 277 -13.59 -13.29 3.08
N ALA A 278 -14.67 -13.78 3.68
CA ALA A 278 -16.00 -13.76 3.07
C ALA A 278 -16.52 -12.33 2.81
N ALA A 279 -16.06 -11.35 3.59
CA ALA A 279 -16.35 -9.92 3.40
C ALA A 279 -15.35 -9.20 2.48
N GLY A 280 -14.36 -9.91 1.92
CA GLY A 280 -13.35 -9.35 1.02
C GLY A 280 -12.24 -8.57 1.74
N GLY A 281 -12.10 -8.74 3.06
CA GLY A 281 -11.06 -8.12 3.89
C GLY A 281 -9.81 -8.98 4.05
N ILE A 282 -8.74 -8.39 4.58
CA ILE A 282 -7.50 -9.09 4.95
C ILE A 282 -7.41 -9.23 6.47
N THR A 283 -7.10 -10.44 6.96
CA THR A 283 -6.79 -10.63 8.38
C THR A 283 -5.29 -10.49 8.64
N VAL A 284 -4.90 -9.56 9.50
CA VAL A 284 -3.53 -9.37 9.98
C VAL A 284 -3.42 -9.96 11.38
N ILE A 285 -2.57 -10.97 11.57
CA ILE A 285 -2.48 -11.69 12.84
C ILE A 285 -1.15 -11.36 13.53
N HIS A 286 -1.22 -10.82 14.75
CA HIS A 286 -0.07 -10.73 15.65
C HIS A 286 0.19 -12.10 16.27
N ALA A 287 1.44 -12.55 16.17
CA ALA A 287 1.94 -13.76 16.81
C ALA A 287 3.45 -13.59 17.02
N ILE A 288 3.91 -13.53 18.28
CA ILE A 288 5.34 -13.42 18.59
C ILE A 288 5.91 -14.77 19.00
N GLY A 289 5.27 -15.43 19.95
CA GLY A 289 5.72 -16.70 20.48
C GLY A 289 5.35 -17.87 19.55
N ASP A 290 6.12 -18.95 19.60
CA ASP A 290 5.95 -20.08 18.69
C ASP A 290 4.64 -20.86 18.92
N LEU A 291 3.99 -20.70 20.09
CA LEU A 291 2.65 -21.23 20.32
C LEU A 291 1.59 -20.34 19.68
N GLY A 292 1.70 -19.01 19.80
CA GLY A 292 0.82 -18.06 19.10
C GLY A 292 0.89 -18.23 17.59
N ILE A 293 2.10 -18.40 17.02
CA ILE A 293 2.31 -18.65 15.59
C ILE A 293 1.61 -19.95 15.15
N ARG A 294 1.69 -21.01 15.96
CA ARG A 294 0.97 -22.27 15.66
C ARG A 294 -0.53 -22.06 15.65
N VAL A 295 -1.08 -21.36 16.65
CA VAL A 295 -2.51 -21.06 16.68
C VAL A 295 -2.96 -20.26 15.46
N ALA A 296 -2.16 -19.26 15.05
CA ALA A 296 -2.42 -18.50 13.84
C ALA A 296 -2.45 -19.42 12.60
N LEU A 297 -1.40 -20.20 12.37
CA LEU A 297 -1.27 -21.05 11.18
C LEU A 297 -2.30 -22.19 11.13
N ASP A 298 -2.56 -22.84 12.27
CA ASP A 298 -3.55 -23.92 12.36
C ASP A 298 -4.97 -23.39 12.13
N GLY A 299 -5.23 -22.11 12.43
CA GLY A 299 -6.50 -21.45 12.12
C GLY A 299 -6.69 -21.10 10.64
N LEU A 300 -5.62 -21.15 9.83
CA LEU A 300 -5.66 -20.91 8.38
C LEU A 300 -5.81 -22.20 7.55
N ALA A 301 -5.67 -23.37 8.18
CA ALA A 301 -5.62 -24.69 7.53
C ALA A 301 -7.01 -25.32 7.33
#